data_AF-A0A3M1J7Y5-F1
#
_entry.id   AF-A0A3M1J7Y5-F1
#
_cell.length_a   1.000
_cell.length_b   1.000
_cell.length_c   1.000
_cell.angle_alpha   90.00
_cell.angle_beta   90.00
_cell.angle_gamma   90.00
#
_symmetry.space_group_name_H-M   'P 1'
#
loop_
_entity.id
_entity.type
_entity.pdbx_description
1 polymer ?
#
loop_
_entity_poly.entity_id
_entity_poly.type
_entity_poly.pdbx_seq_one_letter_code
_entity_poly.pdbx_strand_id
1 'polypeptide(L)'
;MNYPLLNVPGSYQGWNPEDSTTVIWSVQQDETYDGYIFFGEDATLYKFAKGTWDVNWGDNGADGVLDPGGDNILAGDAGLYRLAVDLNTLTYETTKTDWAIIGDATPNGWDADTPMVYDPETGLWSVTVDLNVGSLKFRANGNWDINLGDDDPAVPGLQYEGANINITEAGNYTITLDLTQAIYTYELTKN
;
A
#
# COMPACT_ATOMS: atom_id res chain seq x y z
N MET A 1 10.57 -13.74 8.13
CA MET A 1 11.78 -13.26 7.45
C MET A 1 11.99 -11.81 7.81
N ASN A 2 13.22 -11.28 7.75
CA ASN A 2 13.47 -9.85 7.91
C ASN A 2 13.77 -9.28 6.52
N TYR A 3 12.89 -8.45 5.97
CA TYR A 3 13.10 -7.80 4.68
C TYR A 3 13.88 -6.50 4.90
N PRO A 4 14.85 -6.16 4.02
CA PRO A 4 15.42 -4.82 4.00
C PRO A 4 14.31 -3.78 3.93
N LEU A 5 14.48 -2.70 4.68
CA LEU A 5 13.52 -1.61 4.76
C LEU A 5 14.18 -0.27 4.39
N LEU A 6 13.33 0.68 4.01
CA LEU A 6 13.68 2.08 3.80
C LEU A 6 12.74 2.92 4.67
N ASN A 7 13.30 3.72 5.56
CA ASN A 7 12.55 4.62 6.41
C ASN A 7 12.02 5.80 5.59
N VAL A 8 10.86 6.31 5.97
CA VAL A 8 10.19 7.43 5.30
C VAL A 8 10.05 8.62 6.26
N PRO A 9 11.14 9.23 6.76
CA PRO A 9 11.01 10.35 7.66
C PRO A 9 10.33 11.56 6.99
N GLY A 10 9.27 12.07 7.61
CA GLY A 10 8.61 13.32 7.22
C GLY A 10 7.99 14.13 8.35
N SER A 11 7.29 15.21 8.00
CA SER A 11 6.62 16.13 8.94
C SER A 11 5.65 15.42 9.87
N TYR A 12 4.92 14.45 9.33
CA TYR A 12 3.88 13.67 10.00
C TYR A 12 4.35 12.81 11.20
N GLN A 13 5.65 12.53 11.30
CA GLN A 13 6.24 11.77 12.42
C GLN A 13 7.42 12.49 13.10
N GLY A 14 7.71 13.75 12.73
CA GLY A 14 8.73 14.57 13.38
C GLY A 14 10.16 14.36 12.87
N TRP A 15 10.33 14.01 11.59
CA TRP A 15 11.63 13.83 10.92
C TRP A 15 12.59 12.83 11.61
N ASN A 16 12.09 11.75 12.18
CA ASN A 16 12.93 10.68 12.74
C ASN A 16 13.32 9.63 11.67
N PRO A 17 14.59 9.59 11.19
CA PRO A 17 15.02 8.63 10.17
C PRO A 17 15.18 7.20 10.70
N GLU A 18 15.13 7.00 12.02
CA GLU A 18 15.22 5.69 12.68
C GLU A 18 13.83 5.07 12.93
N ASP A 19 12.74 5.80 12.69
CA ASP A 19 11.39 5.33 12.97
C ASP A 19 11.03 4.13 12.08
N SER A 20 10.87 2.96 12.69
CA SER A 20 10.51 1.72 12.00
C SER A 20 9.00 1.51 11.83
N THR A 21 8.17 2.46 12.29
CA THR A 21 6.71 2.42 12.08
C THR A 21 6.30 2.99 10.72
N THR A 22 7.19 3.72 10.05
CA THR A 22 6.95 4.38 8.77
C THR A 22 8.02 3.99 7.76
N VAL A 23 7.89 2.76 7.25
CA VAL A 23 8.88 2.13 6.38
C VAL A 23 8.22 1.48 5.17
N ILE A 24 9.01 1.31 4.10
CA ILE A 24 8.69 0.47 2.94
C ILE A 24 9.74 -0.63 2.79
N TRP A 25 9.43 -1.72 2.09
CA TRP A 25 10.25 -2.93 2.12
C TRP A 25 10.74 -3.35 0.74
N SER A 26 11.95 -3.93 0.72
CA SER A 26 12.48 -4.65 -0.43
C SER A 26 12.25 -6.15 -0.25
N VAL A 27 11.10 -6.65 -0.69
CA VAL A 27 10.76 -8.08 -0.59
C VAL A 27 11.75 -8.94 -1.38
N GLN A 28 12.18 -8.44 -2.55
CA GLN A 28 13.15 -9.09 -3.43
C GLN A 28 14.60 -8.93 -2.98
N GLN A 29 14.88 -8.03 -2.02
CA GLN A 29 16.22 -7.72 -1.52
C GLN A 29 17.18 -7.22 -2.63
N ASP A 30 16.66 -6.40 -3.53
CA ASP A 30 17.31 -5.94 -4.75
C ASP A 30 17.39 -4.41 -4.84
N GLU A 31 17.25 -3.71 -3.71
CA GLU A 31 17.25 -2.23 -3.61
C GLU A 31 16.07 -1.56 -4.33
N THR A 32 15.06 -2.33 -4.75
CA THR A 32 13.71 -1.83 -5.03
C THR A 32 12.83 -1.98 -3.78
N TYR A 33 12.05 -0.96 -3.46
CA TYR A 33 11.22 -0.90 -2.26
C TYR A 33 9.78 -0.53 -2.62
N ASP A 34 8.82 -1.18 -1.98
CA ASP A 34 7.39 -0.92 -2.12
C ASP A 34 6.74 -0.92 -0.73
N GLY A 35 5.74 -0.08 -0.54
CA GLY A 35 5.00 0.00 0.71
C GLY A 35 3.97 1.11 0.72
N TYR A 36 3.18 1.16 1.78
CA TYR A 36 2.11 2.13 1.95
C TYR A 36 2.31 2.95 3.22
N ILE A 37 2.21 4.27 3.10
CA ILE A 37 2.33 5.20 4.24
C ILE A 37 1.11 6.10 4.28
N PHE A 38 0.51 6.24 5.46
CA PHE A 38 -0.59 7.18 5.68
C PHE A 38 -0.03 8.55 6.06
N PHE A 39 -0.33 9.54 5.24
CA PHE A 39 -0.07 10.93 5.51
C PHE A 39 -1.36 11.59 6.01
N GLY A 40 -1.46 11.81 7.32
CA GLY A 40 -2.67 12.34 7.98
C GLY A 40 -2.89 13.84 7.82
N GLU A 41 -1.99 14.55 7.14
CA GLU A 41 -2.05 15.97 6.87
C GLU A 41 -1.76 16.26 5.38
N ASP A 42 -2.44 17.27 4.84
CA ASP A 42 -2.19 17.74 3.48
C ASP A 42 -0.77 18.29 3.36
N ALA A 43 -0.18 18.18 2.17
CA ALA A 43 1.14 18.72 1.86
C ALA A 43 2.25 18.19 2.80
N THR A 44 2.12 16.94 3.26
CA THR A 44 3.15 16.26 4.04
C THR A 44 4.48 16.31 3.28
N LEU A 45 5.55 16.73 3.97
CA LEU A 45 6.90 16.67 3.45
C LEU A 45 7.60 15.42 3.98
N TYR A 46 8.29 14.68 3.13
CA TYR A 46 9.02 13.47 3.52
C TYR A 46 10.30 13.27 2.72
N LYS A 47 11.08 12.27 3.13
CA LYS A 47 12.30 11.78 2.48
C LYS A 47 12.38 10.26 2.62
N PHE A 48 13.36 9.67 1.95
CA PHE A 48 13.75 8.28 2.15
C PHE A 48 15.10 8.19 2.88
N ALA A 49 15.26 7.27 3.83
CA ALA A 49 16.49 7.11 4.59
C ALA A 49 16.77 5.65 4.95
N LYS A 50 18.05 5.28 5.08
CA LYS A 50 18.47 3.98 5.63
C LYS A 50 18.78 4.10 7.13
N GLY A 51 17.76 4.37 7.94
CA GLY A 51 17.90 4.44 9.40
C GLY A 51 18.75 5.61 9.92
N THR A 52 19.19 6.53 9.06
CA THR A 52 20.06 7.66 9.42
C THR A 52 19.98 8.77 8.37
N TRP A 53 20.32 10.00 8.76
CA TRP A 53 20.49 11.11 7.82
C TRP A 53 21.79 11.04 7.01
N ASP A 54 22.78 10.22 7.40
CA ASP A 54 24.01 10.06 6.62
C ASP A 54 23.75 9.41 5.24
N VAL A 55 22.67 8.63 5.14
CA VAL A 55 22.26 7.91 3.94
C VAL A 55 20.77 8.15 3.71
N ASN A 56 20.47 9.23 2.99
CA ASN A 56 19.10 9.66 2.68
C ASN A 56 18.97 10.15 1.24
N TRP A 57 17.73 10.16 0.76
CA TRP A 57 17.36 10.66 -0.55
C TRP A 57 16.16 11.60 -0.46
N GLY A 58 16.20 12.61 -1.31
CA GLY A 58 15.12 13.54 -1.59
C GLY A 58 14.98 13.70 -3.10
N ASP A 59 14.28 14.74 -3.55
CA ASP A 59 14.09 15.05 -4.98
C ASP A 59 14.31 16.54 -5.22
N ASN A 60 15.42 16.90 -5.87
CA ASN A 60 15.67 18.28 -6.23
C ASN A 60 14.88 18.63 -7.50
N GLY A 61 13.95 19.58 -7.37
CA GLY A 61 13.19 20.06 -8.53
C GLY A 61 11.92 19.27 -8.85
N ALA A 62 11.59 18.26 -8.04
CA ALA A 62 10.36 17.49 -8.12
C ALA A 62 10.18 16.79 -9.48
N ASP A 63 11.25 16.18 -9.97
CA ASP A 63 11.28 15.54 -11.29
C ASP A 63 11.15 14.00 -11.24
N GLY A 64 10.97 13.43 -10.06
CA GLY A 64 10.85 11.99 -9.84
C GLY A 64 12.19 11.26 -9.75
N VAL A 65 13.31 12.00 -9.75
CA VAL A 65 14.66 11.46 -9.59
C VAL A 65 15.14 11.70 -8.17
N LEU A 66 15.66 10.64 -7.55
CA LEU A 66 16.18 10.68 -6.20
C LEU A 66 17.61 11.20 -6.17
N ASP A 67 17.83 12.26 -5.40
CA ASP A 67 19.15 12.82 -5.12
C ASP A 67 19.63 12.43 -3.73
N PRO A 68 20.86 11.91 -3.58
CA PRO A 68 21.47 11.73 -2.27
C PRO A 68 21.50 13.05 -1.49
N GLY A 69 20.80 13.10 -0.37
CA GLY A 69 20.67 14.30 0.45
C GLY A 69 19.81 15.42 -0.19
N GLY A 70 19.03 15.14 -1.23
CA GLY A 70 18.23 16.11 -1.99
C GLY A 70 17.14 16.84 -1.19
N ASP A 71 16.33 17.63 -1.85
CA ASP A 71 15.25 18.39 -1.21
C ASP A 71 14.12 17.48 -0.69
N ASN A 72 13.29 18.02 0.21
CA ASN A 72 12.15 17.27 0.72
C ASN A 72 11.12 17.03 -0.39
N ILE A 73 10.54 15.83 -0.40
CA ILE A 73 9.48 15.46 -1.33
C ILE A 73 8.14 15.92 -0.75
N LEU A 74 7.31 16.52 -1.59
CA LEU A 74 5.97 16.98 -1.24
C LEU A 74 4.93 15.94 -1.64
N ALA A 75 4.24 15.37 -0.64
CA ALA A 75 3.00 14.62 -0.86
C ALA A 75 1.83 15.57 -1.17
N GLY A 76 0.70 15.01 -1.59
CA GLY A 76 -0.53 15.77 -1.87
C GLY A 76 -1.47 15.86 -0.67
N ASP A 77 -2.77 15.77 -0.96
CA ASP A 77 -3.84 15.72 0.03
C ASP A 77 -3.71 14.51 0.98
N ALA A 78 -4.09 14.68 2.25
CA ALA A 78 -4.04 13.64 3.26
C ALA A 78 -4.68 12.31 2.80
N GLY A 79 -4.01 11.19 3.07
CA GLY A 79 -4.46 9.85 2.71
C GLY A 79 -3.35 8.80 2.73
N LEU A 80 -3.70 7.58 2.30
CA LEU A 80 -2.74 6.49 2.16
C LEU A 80 -2.04 6.59 0.80
N TYR A 81 -0.72 6.53 0.80
CA TYR A 81 0.11 6.60 -0.40
C TYR A 81 0.91 5.33 -0.58
N ARG A 82 0.89 4.76 -1.78
CA ARG A 82 1.89 3.80 -2.24
C ARG A 82 3.17 4.55 -2.58
N LEU A 83 4.28 4.11 -2.01
CA LEU A 83 5.62 4.60 -2.34
C LEU A 83 6.39 3.45 -3.00
N ALA A 84 6.74 3.63 -4.27
CA ALA A 84 7.58 2.69 -5.02
C ALA A 84 8.91 3.37 -5.31
N VAL A 85 10.02 2.75 -4.90
CA VAL A 85 11.37 3.33 -4.99
C VAL A 85 12.31 2.32 -5.63
N ASP A 86 13.13 2.77 -6.57
CA ASP A 86 14.26 2.00 -7.09
C ASP A 86 15.56 2.77 -6.85
N LEU A 87 16.35 2.32 -5.87
CA LEU A 87 17.63 2.95 -5.55
C LEU A 87 18.75 2.58 -6.53
N ASN A 88 18.53 1.61 -7.44
CA ASN A 88 19.48 1.30 -8.51
C ASN A 88 19.43 2.34 -9.63
N THR A 89 18.22 2.82 -9.94
CA THR A 89 17.98 3.86 -10.96
C THR A 89 17.76 5.24 -10.37
N LEU A 90 17.65 5.34 -9.04
CA LEU A 90 17.33 6.56 -8.31
C LEU A 90 16.02 7.18 -8.80
N THR A 91 14.96 6.38 -8.86
CA THR A 91 13.62 6.84 -9.23
C THR A 91 12.62 6.49 -8.14
N TYR A 92 11.53 7.25 -8.07
CA TYR A 92 10.42 6.93 -7.20
C TYR A 92 9.08 7.36 -7.79
N GLU A 93 8.02 6.70 -7.33
CA GLU A 93 6.64 7.09 -7.57
C GLU A 93 5.90 7.22 -6.24
N THR A 94 4.97 8.16 -6.19
CA THR A 94 4.13 8.43 -5.01
C THR A 94 2.69 8.59 -5.45
N THR A 95 1.88 7.60 -5.11
CA THR A 95 0.52 7.49 -5.61
C THR A 95 -0.45 7.36 -4.45
N LYS A 96 -1.36 8.33 -4.30
CA LYS A 96 -2.46 8.23 -3.35
C LYS A 96 -3.37 7.06 -3.74
N THR A 97 -3.78 6.25 -2.78
CA THR A 97 -4.63 5.08 -3.02
C THR A 97 -5.90 5.10 -2.17
N ASP A 98 -7.02 4.83 -2.82
CA ASP A 98 -8.32 4.54 -2.21
C ASP A 98 -8.77 3.14 -2.66
N TRP A 99 -9.08 2.25 -1.72
CA TRP A 99 -9.23 0.81 -2.01
C TRP A 99 -10.68 0.35 -2.03
N ALA A 100 -10.95 -0.61 -2.90
CA ALA A 100 -12.23 -1.29 -3.04
C ALA A 100 -12.05 -2.79 -3.30
N ILE A 101 -13.12 -3.56 -3.11
CA ILE A 101 -13.26 -4.89 -3.69
C ILE A 101 -14.09 -4.84 -4.97
N ILE A 102 -13.79 -5.71 -5.93
CA ILE A 102 -14.55 -5.84 -7.19
C ILE A 102 -14.56 -7.29 -7.66
N GLY A 103 -15.65 -7.74 -8.29
CA GLY A 103 -15.75 -9.04 -8.94
C GLY A 103 -17.11 -9.70 -8.80
N ASP A 104 -17.31 -10.85 -9.45
CA ASP A 104 -18.59 -11.59 -9.49
C ASP A 104 -19.17 -11.92 -8.11
N ALA A 105 -18.32 -12.03 -7.08
CA ALA A 105 -18.77 -12.24 -5.70
C ALA A 105 -19.38 -10.98 -5.07
N THR A 106 -19.07 -9.79 -5.58
CA THR A 106 -19.47 -8.49 -5.01
C THR A 106 -20.85 -8.04 -5.53
N PRO A 107 -21.55 -7.09 -4.86
CA PRO A 107 -22.90 -6.68 -5.23
C PRO A 107 -23.08 -6.17 -6.67
N ASN A 108 -22.03 -5.58 -7.24
CA ASN A 108 -22.06 -4.97 -8.56
C ASN A 108 -21.22 -5.75 -9.60
N GLY A 109 -20.76 -6.96 -9.28
CA GLY A 109 -19.94 -7.74 -10.20
C GLY A 109 -18.64 -7.02 -10.59
N TRP A 110 -18.26 -7.12 -11.86
CA TRP A 110 -17.13 -6.38 -12.45
C TRP A 110 -17.51 -5.00 -12.99
N ASP A 111 -18.77 -4.57 -12.84
CA ASP A 111 -19.25 -3.31 -13.40
C ASP A 111 -18.94 -2.10 -12.52
N ALA A 112 -18.86 -2.27 -11.20
CA ALA A 112 -18.54 -1.20 -10.26
C ALA A 112 -17.84 -1.71 -8.99
N ASP A 113 -16.99 -0.85 -8.44
CA ASP A 113 -16.30 -1.08 -7.16
C ASP A 113 -17.27 -1.11 -5.97
N THR A 114 -16.90 -1.90 -4.96
CA THR A 114 -17.46 -1.83 -3.61
C THR A 114 -16.40 -1.20 -2.70
N PRO A 115 -16.50 0.10 -2.36
CA PRO A 115 -15.47 0.82 -1.62
C PRO A 115 -15.21 0.22 -0.23
N MET A 116 -13.95 0.26 0.19
CA MET A 116 -13.53 -0.03 1.56
C MET A 116 -13.32 1.28 2.32
N VAL A 117 -13.27 1.19 3.66
CA VAL A 117 -12.99 2.32 4.55
C VAL A 117 -11.65 2.10 5.22
N TYR A 118 -10.76 3.08 5.11
CA TYR A 118 -9.49 3.10 5.83
C TYR A 118 -9.68 3.55 7.28
N ASP A 119 -9.09 2.82 8.22
CA ASP A 119 -9.00 3.21 9.62
C ASP A 119 -7.55 3.60 9.95
N PRO A 120 -7.26 4.88 10.21
CA PRO A 120 -5.90 5.33 10.53
C PRO A 120 -5.40 4.89 11.91
N GLU A 121 -6.27 4.42 12.81
CA GLU A 121 -5.85 3.89 14.12
C GLU A 121 -5.26 2.48 13.98
N THR A 122 -5.86 1.65 13.13
CA THR A 122 -5.42 0.26 12.88
C THR A 122 -4.51 0.13 11.66
N GLY A 123 -4.58 1.07 10.72
CA GLY A 123 -3.89 1.03 9.43
C GLY A 123 -4.56 0.13 8.39
N LEU A 124 -5.76 -0.37 8.66
CA LEU A 124 -6.45 -1.35 7.83
C LEU A 124 -7.54 -0.72 6.96
N TRP A 125 -7.75 -1.28 5.77
CA TRP A 125 -8.98 -1.08 5.01
C TRP A 125 -10.00 -2.13 5.41
N SER A 126 -11.27 -1.77 5.48
CA SER A 126 -12.35 -2.73 5.79
C SER A 126 -13.64 -2.47 5.02
N VAL A 127 -14.42 -3.53 4.79
CA VAL A 127 -15.80 -3.45 4.29
C VAL A 127 -16.64 -4.60 4.84
N THR A 128 -17.89 -4.32 5.23
CA THR A 128 -18.88 -5.35 5.54
C THR A 128 -19.92 -5.40 4.43
N VAL A 129 -20.07 -6.56 3.78
CA VAL A 129 -20.87 -6.71 2.56
C VAL A 129 -21.40 -8.13 2.39
N ASP A 130 -22.53 -8.27 1.71
CA ASP A 130 -23.02 -9.57 1.24
C ASP A 130 -22.24 -10.02 0.00
N LEU A 131 -21.63 -11.20 0.08
CA LEU A 131 -20.92 -11.84 -1.02
C LEU A 131 -21.72 -13.02 -1.57
N ASN A 132 -21.64 -13.20 -2.89
CA ASN A 132 -22.09 -14.40 -3.60
C ASN A 132 -20.93 -15.40 -3.77
N VAL A 133 -21.26 -16.63 -4.14
CA VAL A 133 -20.26 -17.56 -4.69
C VAL A 133 -19.73 -16.96 -5.99
N GLY A 134 -18.42 -16.80 -6.10
CA GLY A 134 -17.78 -16.11 -7.22
C GLY A 134 -16.33 -15.76 -6.92
N SER A 135 -15.80 -14.77 -7.61
CA SER A 135 -14.45 -14.28 -7.39
C SER A 135 -14.42 -12.77 -7.13
N LEU A 136 -13.38 -12.30 -6.45
CA LEU A 136 -13.13 -10.88 -6.23
C LEU A 136 -11.62 -10.54 -6.34
N LYS A 137 -11.29 -9.26 -6.45
CA LYS A 137 -9.96 -8.68 -6.28
C LYS A 137 -10.05 -7.42 -5.43
N PHE A 138 -8.91 -7.00 -4.88
CA PHE A 138 -8.74 -5.65 -4.37
C PHE A 138 -8.26 -4.73 -5.49
N ARG A 139 -8.84 -3.54 -5.60
CA ARG A 139 -8.52 -2.58 -6.65
C ARG A 139 -8.46 -1.18 -6.07
N ALA A 140 -7.36 -0.47 -6.32
CA ALA A 140 -7.22 0.91 -5.91
C ALA A 140 -7.69 1.88 -7.01
N ASN A 141 -8.20 3.04 -6.61
CA ASN A 141 -8.47 4.20 -7.47
C ASN A 141 -9.42 3.94 -8.67
N GLY A 142 -10.22 2.86 -8.60
CA GLY A 142 -11.14 2.46 -9.65
C GLY A 142 -10.49 2.11 -10.99
N ASN A 143 -9.21 1.75 -11.00
CA ASN A 143 -8.48 1.36 -12.20
C ASN A 143 -7.64 0.09 -11.96
N TRP A 144 -7.07 -0.48 -13.03
CA TRP A 144 -6.29 -1.72 -12.93
C TRP A 144 -4.79 -1.48 -12.68
N ASP A 145 -4.34 -0.24 -12.52
CA ASP A 145 -2.90 0.05 -12.38
C ASP A 145 -2.34 -0.45 -11.04
N ILE A 146 -3.18 -0.48 -10.01
CA ILE A 146 -2.85 -0.98 -8.67
C ILE A 146 -3.99 -1.90 -8.22
N ASN A 147 -3.81 -3.21 -8.45
CA ASN A 147 -4.73 -4.21 -7.95
C ASN A 147 -3.98 -5.40 -7.34
N LEU A 148 -4.62 -6.02 -6.35
CA LEU A 148 -4.07 -7.15 -5.59
C LEU A 148 -4.98 -8.35 -5.72
N GLY A 149 -4.35 -9.51 -5.90
CA GLY A 149 -4.97 -10.83 -5.91
C GLY A 149 -4.16 -11.82 -5.08
N ASP A 150 -4.58 -13.07 -5.11
CA ASP A 150 -4.03 -14.16 -4.30
C ASP A 150 -3.75 -15.38 -5.20
N ASP A 151 -2.48 -15.54 -5.61
CA ASP A 151 -2.04 -16.63 -6.48
C ASP A 151 -2.01 -17.99 -5.77
N ASP A 152 -1.88 -18.00 -4.44
CA ASP A 152 -1.87 -19.21 -3.63
C ASP A 152 -2.52 -18.96 -2.25
N PRO A 153 -3.84 -19.19 -2.13
CA PRO A 153 -4.56 -18.97 -0.88
C PRO A 153 -4.09 -19.83 0.30
N ALA A 154 -3.23 -20.83 0.07
CA ALA A 154 -2.62 -21.62 1.14
C ALA A 154 -1.40 -20.91 1.77
N VAL A 155 -0.89 -19.85 1.15
CA VAL A 155 0.28 -19.09 1.58
C VAL A 155 -0.13 -17.62 1.78
N PRO A 156 0.04 -17.04 2.98
CA PRO A 156 -0.25 -15.63 3.19
C PRO A 156 0.60 -14.75 2.27
N GLY A 157 -0.07 -13.87 1.54
CA GLY A 157 0.57 -12.86 0.71
C GLY A 157 -0.27 -12.55 -0.52
N LEU A 158 -0.67 -11.29 -0.66
CA LEU A 158 -1.27 -10.78 -1.89
C LEU A 158 -0.17 -10.43 -2.90
N GLN A 159 -0.47 -10.60 -4.18
CA GLN A 159 0.40 -10.21 -5.29
C GLN A 159 -0.25 -9.09 -6.09
N TYR A 160 0.55 -8.11 -6.52
CA TYR A 160 0.14 -7.20 -7.58
C TYR A 160 -0.22 -7.98 -8.83
N GLU A 161 -1.34 -7.64 -9.45
CA GLU A 161 -1.91 -8.37 -10.59
C GLU A 161 -2.20 -9.86 -10.34
N GLY A 162 -2.18 -10.31 -9.08
CA GLY A 162 -2.38 -11.71 -8.72
C GLY A 162 -3.75 -12.27 -9.11
N ALA A 163 -3.94 -13.57 -8.98
CA ALA A 163 -5.18 -14.26 -9.32
C ALA A 163 -6.38 -13.76 -8.49
N ASN A 164 -7.59 -13.96 -9.01
CA ASN A 164 -8.80 -13.59 -8.28
C ASN A 164 -8.96 -14.46 -7.02
N ILE A 165 -9.42 -13.84 -5.94
CA ILE A 165 -9.77 -14.49 -4.68
C ILE A 165 -11.14 -15.14 -4.82
N ASN A 166 -11.24 -16.45 -4.55
CA ASN A 166 -12.48 -17.21 -4.71
C ASN A 166 -13.31 -17.24 -3.43
N ILE A 167 -14.57 -16.82 -3.54
CA ILE A 167 -15.60 -16.95 -2.50
C ILE A 167 -16.40 -18.22 -2.77
N THR A 168 -16.28 -19.20 -1.89
CA THR A 168 -16.89 -20.53 -2.06
C THR A 168 -18.26 -20.67 -1.40
N GLU A 169 -18.63 -19.74 -0.53
CA GLU A 169 -19.91 -19.72 0.18
C GLU A 169 -20.48 -18.31 0.20
N ALA A 170 -21.74 -18.16 -0.17
CA ALA A 170 -22.42 -16.88 -0.05
C ALA A 170 -22.69 -16.53 1.42
N GLY A 171 -22.76 -15.23 1.74
CA GLY A 171 -23.05 -14.76 3.08
C GLY A 171 -22.64 -13.31 3.31
N ASN A 172 -22.87 -12.83 4.53
CA ASN A 172 -22.38 -11.53 4.95
C ASN A 172 -20.97 -11.67 5.51
N TYR A 173 -20.03 -10.87 4.99
CA TYR A 173 -18.63 -10.93 5.38
C TYR A 173 -18.15 -9.55 5.81
N THR A 174 -17.26 -9.53 6.80
CA THR A 174 -16.34 -8.43 7.05
C THR A 174 -15.00 -8.79 6.41
N ILE A 175 -14.52 -7.94 5.50
CA ILE A 175 -13.26 -8.11 4.78
C ILE A 175 -12.29 -7.05 5.27
N THR A 176 -11.05 -7.43 5.58
CA THR A 176 -9.97 -6.49 5.88
C THR A 176 -8.83 -6.63 4.88
N LEU A 177 -8.12 -5.54 4.60
CA LEU A 177 -6.89 -5.51 3.81
C LEU A 177 -5.81 -4.81 4.63
N ASP A 178 -4.71 -5.52 4.88
CA ASP A 178 -3.54 -5.05 5.61
C ASP A 178 -2.37 -4.81 4.64
N LEU A 179 -2.01 -3.53 4.50
CA LEU A 179 -0.91 -3.04 3.68
C LEU A 179 0.29 -2.54 4.53
N THR A 180 0.23 -2.73 5.85
CA THR A 180 1.20 -2.17 6.82
C THR A 180 2.47 -3.00 6.96
N GLN A 181 2.63 -4.04 6.16
CA GLN A 181 3.70 -5.01 6.25
C GLN A 181 4.32 -5.28 4.88
N ALA A 182 5.53 -5.85 4.87
CA ALA A 182 6.22 -6.24 3.63
C ALA A 182 5.42 -7.22 2.76
N ILE A 183 4.61 -8.07 3.40
CA ILE A 183 3.73 -9.04 2.75
C ILE A 183 2.30 -8.64 3.07
N TYR A 184 1.60 -8.11 2.07
CA TYR A 184 0.22 -7.67 2.21
C TYR A 184 -0.71 -8.85 2.41
N THR A 185 -1.73 -8.68 3.25
CA THR A 185 -2.67 -9.75 3.59
C THR A 185 -4.10 -9.25 3.63
N TYR A 186 -5.05 -10.18 3.64
CA TYR A 186 -6.46 -9.89 3.83
C TYR A 186 -7.07 -10.93 4.75
N GLU A 187 -8.19 -10.58 5.39
CA GLU A 187 -9.03 -11.51 6.13
C GLU A 187 -10.46 -11.49 5.59
N LEU A 188 -11.10 -12.66 5.54
CA LEU A 188 -12.51 -12.82 5.22
C LEU A 188 -13.21 -13.43 6.44
N THR A 189 -13.93 -12.62 7.21
CA THR A 189 -14.67 -13.08 8.39
C THR A 189 -16.16 -13.15 8.05
N LYS A 190 -16.74 -14.36 8.07
CA LYS A 190 -18.19 -14.52 7.92
C LYS A 190 -18.92 -14.14 9.20
N ASN A 191 -19.96 -13.31 9.09
CA ASN A 191 -20.77 -12.80 10.21
C ASN A 191 -21.92 -13.73 10.60
#